data_AF-A0A941WV54-F1
#
_entry.id   AF-A0A941WV54-F1
#
_cell.length_a   1.000
_cell.length_b   1.000
_cell.length_c   1.000
_cell.angle_alpha   90.00
_cell.angle_beta   90.00
_cell.angle_gamma   90.00
#
_symmetry.space_group_name_H-M   'P 1'
#
loop_
_entity.id
_entity.type
_entity.pdbx_description
1 polymer ?
#
loop_
_entity_poly.entity_id
_entity_poly.type
_entity_poly.pdbx_seq_one_letter_code
_entity_poly.pdbx_strand_id
1 'polypeptide(L)'
;MESIVKLYSDKPGEISSFLNKFFTTSEFKISDELLWENHYKNPTEIADIIGTFIENNDKYKINMWISLDKDFFININDYNADKIIRYLYERYPW
;
A
#
# COMPACT_ATOMS: atom_id res chain seq x y z
N MET A 1 11.73 -4.60 12.23
CA MET A 1 10.58 -5.24 11.56
C MET A 1 10.39 -4.51 10.26
N GLU A 2 10.41 -5.23 9.14
CA GLU A 2 10.14 -4.61 7.84
C GLU A 2 8.63 -4.76 7.56
N SER A 3 8.00 -3.66 7.18
CA SER A 3 6.61 -3.67 6.72
C SER A 3 6.57 -3.78 5.21
N ILE A 4 5.69 -4.63 4.69
CA ILE A 4 5.60 -4.89 3.26
C ILE A 4 4.26 -4.37 2.77
N VAL A 5 4.25 -3.65 1.66
CA VAL A 5 3.03 -3.30 0.92
C VAL A 5 3.07 -3.99 -0.43
N LYS A 6 1.98 -4.65 -0.79
CA LYS A 6 1.78 -5.27 -2.10
C LYS A 6 0.54 -4.71 -2.76
N LEU A 7 0.67 -4.28 -4.01
CA LEU A 7 -0.43 -3.86 -4.86
C LEU A 7 -0.59 -4.87 -6.00
N TYR A 8 -1.83 -5.25 -6.27
CA TYR A 8 -2.21 -6.17 -7.33
C TYR A 8 -3.26 -5.53 -8.23
N SER A 9 -3.19 -5.76 -9.53
CA SER A 9 -4.19 -5.31 -10.49
C SER A 9 -4.41 -6.37 -11.56
N ASP A 10 -5.65 -6.51 -12.03
CA ASP A 10 -5.96 -7.33 -13.21
C ASP A 10 -5.73 -6.58 -14.53
N LYS A 11 -5.51 -5.26 -14.45
CA LYS A 11 -5.33 -4.39 -15.60
C LYS A 11 -3.89 -3.85 -15.60
N PRO A 12 -3.10 -4.20 -16.63
CA PRO A 12 -1.73 -3.74 -16.74
C PRO A 12 -1.67 -2.21 -16.77
N GLY A 13 -0.70 -1.64 -16.05
CA GLY A 13 -0.47 -0.19 -15.99
C GLY A 13 -1.37 0.59 -15.02
N GLU A 14 -2.36 -0.03 -14.38
CA GLU A 14 -3.15 0.66 -13.34
C GLU A 14 -2.29 1.02 -12.13
N ILE A 15 -1.46 0.08 -11.66
CA ILE A 15 -0.59 0.30 -10.51
C ILE A 15 0.41 1.42 -10.80
N SER A 16 1.03 1.40 -11.99
CA SER A 16 1.96 2.45 -12.39
C SER A 16 1.27 3.82 -12.51
N SER A 17 0.04 3.85 -13.04
CA SER A 17 -0.76 5.07 -13.13
C SER A 17 -1.10 5.63 -11.75
N PHE A 18 -1.53 4.77 -10.82
CA PHE A 18 -1.80 5.15 -9.43
C PHE A 18 -0.54 5.67 -8.74
N LEU A 19 0.54 4.88 -8.74
CA LEU A 19 1.78 5.23 -8.06
C LEU A 19 2.40 6.51 -8.61
N ASN A 20 2.52 6.66 -9.93
CA ASN A 20 3.10 7.86 -10.54
C ASN A 20 2.25 9.12 -10.29
N LYS A 21 0.93 8.98 -10.11
CA LYS A 21 0.05 10.12 -9.87
C LYS A 21 0.12 10.62 -8.44
N PHE A 22 0.20 9.71 -7.46
CA PHE A 22 0.14 10.08 -6.05
C PHE A 22 1.49 10.09 -5.34
N PHE A 23 2.47 9.35 -5.85
CA PHE A 23 3.80 9.23 -5.26
C PHE A 23 4.84 9.64 -6.31
N THR A 24 5.37 10.85 -6.18
CA THR A 24 6.39 11.40 -7.08
C THR A 24 7.76 10.92 -6.65
N THR A 25 8.01 9.61 -6.69
CA THR A 25 9.36 9.08 -6.47
C THR A 25 9.86 8.49 -7.78
N SER A 26 10.91 9.13 -8.30
CA SER A 26 11.62 8.72 -9.51
C SER A 26 11.98 7.24 -9.44
N GLU A 27 11.42 6.46 -10.36
CA GLU A 27 11.67 5.03 -10.60
C GLU A 27 11.03 4.05 -9.60
N PHE A 28 9.70 3.99 -9.54
CA PHE A 28 9.06 2.69 -9.29
C PHE A 28 9.42 1.77 -10.47
N LYS A 29 10.50 0.99 -10.34
CA LYS A 29 10.81 -0.11 -11.27
C LYS A 29 9.76 -1.18 -11.08
N ILE A 30 8.62 -0.97 -11.73
CA ILE A 30 7.56 -1.93 -11.87
C ILE A 30 8.08 -2.95 -12.87
N SER A 31 8.70 -4.02 -12.35
CA SER A 31 9.13 -5.15 -13.17
C SER A 31 7.95 -5.96 -13.69
N ASP A 32 6.80 -5.86 -13.03
CA ASP A 32 5.55 -6.53 -13.37
C ASP A 32 4.38 -5.52 -13.30
N GLU A 33 3.72 -5.26 -14.42
CA GLU A 33 2.61 -4.29 -14.50
C GLU A 33 1.38 -4.67 -13.66
N LEU A 34 1.31 -5.92 -13.18
CA LEU A 34 0.22 -6.47 -12.38
C LEU A 34 0.56 -6.57 -10.89
N LEU A 35 1.83 -6.44 -10.52
CA LEU A 35 2.31 -6.58 -9.15
C LEU A 35 3.37 -5.52 -8.82
N TRP A 36 3.12 -4.80 -7.74
CA TRP A 36 4.14 -3.96 -7.11
C TRP A 36 4.30 -4.31 -5.65
N GLU A 37 5.55 -4.34 -5.19
CA GLU A 37 5.91 -4.61 -3.81
C GLU A 37 6.93 -3.57 -3.35
N ASN A 38 6.75 -3.06 -2.13
CA ASN A 38 7.72 -2.20 -1.50
C ASN A 38 7.88 -2.50 -0.01
N HIS A 39 9.10 -2.33 0.47
CA HIS A 39 9.52 -2.63 1.83
C HIS A 39 9.78 -1.33 2.57
N TYR A 40 9.06 -1.14 3.66
CA TYR A 40 9.13 0.04 4.51
C TYR A 40 9.86 -0.32 5.80
N LYS A 41 10.86 0.50 6.15
CA LYS A 41 11.57 0.36 7.42
C LYS A 41 10.71 0.79 8.60
N ASN A 42 9.90 1.82 8.39
CA ASN A 42 8.97 2.34 9.39
C ASN A 42 7.53 1.97 9.03
N PRO A 43 6.82 1.19 9.87
CA PRO A 43 5.41 0.87 9.67
C PRO A 43 4.49 2.10 9.64
N THR A 44 4.86 3.25 10.21
CA THR A 44 3.98 4.43 10.13
C THR A 44 3.98 5.04 8.72
N GLU A 45 5.01 4.82 7.90
CA GLU A 45 5.08 5.33 6.53
C GLU A 45 4.04 4.67 5.61
N ILE A 46 3.59 3.45 5.92
CA ILE A 46 2.56 2.80 5.10
C ILE A 46 1.17 3.42 5.30
N ALA A 47 0.95 4.23 6.35
CA ALA A 47 -0.33 4.89 6.58
C ALA A 47 -0.70 5.83 5.42
N ASP A 48 0.28 6.54 4.84
CA ASP A 48 0.06 7.47 3.74
C ASP A 48 -0.43 6.76 2.47
N ILE A 49 0.17 5.61 2.13
CA ILE A 49 -0.25 4.83 0.96
C ILE A 49 -1.60 4.15 1.18
N ILE A 50 -1.89 3.69 2.41
CA ILE A 50 -3.20 3.13 2.76
C ILE A 50 -4.29 4.19 2.61
N GLY A 51 -4.09 5.40 3.14
CA GLY A 51 -5.06 6.49 3.04
C GLY A 51 -5.32 6.88 1.58
N THR A 52 -4.25 7.11 0.83
CA THR A 52 -4.34 7.44 -0.61
C THR A 52 -5.04 6.35 -1.42
N PHE A 53 -4.79 5.08 -1.10
CA PHE A 53 -5.43 3.94 -1.76
C PHE A 53 -6.94 3.94 -1.53
N ILE A 54 -7.39 4.08 -0.29
CA ILE A 54 -8.83 4.05 0.05
C ILE A 54 -9.58 5.21 -0.59
N GLU A 55 -8.99 6.40 -0.67
CA GLU A 55 -9.63 7.56 -1.31
C GLU A 55 -9.78 7.43 -2.84
N ASN A 56 -9.12 6.44 -3.45
CA ASN A 56 -9.07 6.28 -4.90
C ASN A 56 -9.30 4.83 -5.37
N ASN A 57 -9.70 3.91 -4.49
CA ASN A 57 -9.91 2.51 -4.82
C ASN A 57 -11.11 2.30 -5.76
N ASP A 58 -12.00 3.29 -5.87
CA ASP A 58 -13.12 3.35 -6.81
C ASP A 58 -12.67 3.73 -8.23
N LYS A 59 -11.57 4.47 -8.35
CA LYS A 59 -11.02 4.99 -9.62
C LYS A 59 -9.99 4.07 -10.24
N TYR A 60 -9.32 3.26 -9.42
CA TYR A 60 -8.25 2.36 -9.84
C TYR A 60 -8.59 0.92 -9.53
N LYS A 61 -8.41 0.00 -10.50
CA LYS A 61 -8.71 -1.43 -10.30
C LYS A 61 -7.56 -2.15 -9.58
N ILE A 62 -7.26 -1.72 -8.35
CA ILE A 62 -6.12 -2.19 -7.56
C ILE A 62 -6.60 -2.81 -6.24
N ASN A 63 -5.95 -3.90 -5.82
CA ASN A 63 -6.07 -4.49 -4.49
C ASN A 63 -4.78 -4.25 -3.69
N MET A 64 -4.90 -3.96 -2.40
CA MET A 64 -3.77 -3.70 -1.52
C MET A 64 -3.69 -4.73 -0.39
N TRP A 65 -2.49 -5.26 -0.18
CA TRP A 65 -2.16 -6.11 0.96
C TRP A 65 -0.98 -5.51 1.72
N ILE A 66 -1.03 -5.59 3.05
CA ILE A 66 0.08 -5.15 3.91
C ILE A 66 0.54 -6.28 4.82
N SER A 67 1.82 -6.28 5.17
CA SER A 67 2.43 -7.17 6.16
C SER A 67 3.12 -6.33 7.21
N LEU A 68 2.73 -6.45 8.47
CA LEU A 68 3.43 -5.83 9.61
C LEU A 68 4.38 -6.81 10.29
N ASP A 69 4.02 -8.09 10.23
CA ASP A 69 4.77 -9.21 10.76
C ASP A 69 5.09 -10.18 9.63
N LYS A 70 6.13 -11.01 9.80
CA LYS A 70 6.57 -11.96 8.79
C LYS A 70 5.45 -12.96 8.46
N ASP A 71 5.21 -13.18 7.17
CA ASP A 71 4.25 -14.15 6.62
C ASP A 71 2.77 -13.89 7.00
N PHE A 72 2.44 -12.68 7.48
CA PHE A 72 1.06 -12.30 7.83
C PHE A 72 0.59 -11.09 7.01
N PHE A 73 -0.26 -11.36 6.02
CA PHE A 73 -0.80 -10.34 5.12
C PHE A 73 -2.26 -10.01 5.43
N ILE A 74 -2.56 -8.72 5.45
CA ILE A 74 -3.90 -8.17 5.65
C ILE A 74 -4.34 -7.49 4.36
N ASN A 75 -5.50 -7.87 3.83
CA ASN A 75 -6.12 -7.16 2.71
C ASN A 75 -6.76 -5.87 3.21
N ILE A 76 -6.42 -4.74 2.58
CA ILE A 76 -6.93 -3.42 2.94
C ILE A 76 -8.25 -3.14 2.21
N ASN A 77 -9.24 -2.63 2.94
CA ASN A 77 -10.54 -2.20 2.42
C ASN A 77 -11.12 -1.06 3.27
N ASP A 78 -12.22 -0.48 2.81
CA ASP A 78 -12.87 0.68 3.44
C ASP A 78 -13.28 0.43 4.90
N TYR A 79 -13.53 -0.82 5.28
CA TYR A 79 -13.96 -1.18 6.63
C TYR A 79 -12.81 -1.29 7.63
N ASN A 80 -11.61 -1.62 7.18
CA ASN A 80 -10.47 -1.88 8.06
C ASN A 80 -9.35 -0.84 7.97
N ALA A 81 -9.29 -0.03 6.93
CA ALA A 81 -8.18 0.90 6.71
C ALA A 81 -7.99 1.90 7.86
N ASP A 82 -9.07 2.53 8.33
CA ASP A 82 -9.02 3.48 9.46
C ASP A 82 -8.47 2.82 10.74
N LYS A 83 -8.97 1.60 11.05
CA LYS A 83 -8.51 0.84 12.21
C LYS A 83 -7.03 0.47 12.12
N ILE A 84 -6.57 0.14 10.92
CA ILE A 84 -5.16 -0.21 10.66
C ILE A 84 -4.27 1.02 10.79
N ILE A 85 -4.63 2.14 10.16
CA ILE A 85 -3.89 3.41 10.28
C ILE A 85 -3.77 3.81 11.74
N ARG A 86 -4.89 3.78 12.47
CA ARG A 86 -4.91 4.07 13.90
C ARG A 86 -4.01 3.12 14.70
N TYR A 87 -4.07 1.82 14.42
CA TYR A 87 -3.22 0.82 15.06
C TYR A 87 -1.73 1.07 14.82
N LEU A 88 -1.33 1.50 13.61
CA LEU A 88 0.06 1.83 13.30
C LEU A 88 0.59 2.94 14.20
N TYR A 89 -0.17 4.02 14.36
CA TYR A 89 0.23 5.14 15.22
C TYR A 89 0.15 4.82 16.72
N GLU A 90 -0.76 3.95 17.15
CA GLU A 90 -0.84 3.50 18.54
C GLU A 90 0.31 2.55 18.91
N ARG A 91 0.74 1.67 17.99
CA ARG A 91 1.78 0.66 18.24
C ARG A 91 3.20 1.17 18.03
N TYR A 92 3.42 2.09 17.10
CA TYR A 92 4.73 2.61 16.72
C TYR A 92 4.81 4.12 17.01
N PRO A 93 4.97 4.52 18.29
CA PRO A 93 5.21 5.91 18.65
C PRO A 93 6.58 6.36 18.11
N TRP A 94 6.59 7.59 17.58
CA TRP A 94 7.70 8.27 16.91
C TRP A 94 8.97 8.38 17.77
#